data_AF-A0AA86QRI0-F1
#
_entry.id   AF-A0AA86QRI0-F1
#
_cell.length_a   1.000
_cell.length_b   1.000
_cell.length_c   1.000
_cell.angle_alpha   90.00
_cell.angle_beta   90.00
_cell.angle_gamma   90.00
#
_symmetry.space_group_name_H-M   'P 1'
#
loop_
_entity.id
_entity.type
_entity.pdbx_description
1 polymer ?
#
loop_
_entity_poly.entity_id
_entity_poly.type
_entity_poly.pdbx_seq_one_letter_code
_entity_poly.pdbx_strand_id
1 'polypeptide(L)'
;MQQNEYNNNMLKIFKNCVQDSSLKINKFSHLKSLDFIQSYNLNSLSVFHCRKLIPTFSSTSIKYLQISDCRINTIQDLHLKNIEELDLNKNLVTDIQNIVNYSKLYALDLSYNQNIDISPIQYLYKLKHLNLNNCNLKKINCITTSTLNQLILSRNKIEDIRPLINLTQLEILHLDGTDLKNIIPLQQLTNLMELELSNNTQLNIQPLKYFKSLRKLFLRSCYIQNIEVLRSLVNLEILDLRSNNILLISQLKNLQSLNALSLDHNKIVNFESIEHHPNFNTYQYSMCNQQQPTASELVLVRKIVKIEKSNEVLRESSIKLAYTKQYIGTNRRQVSSKIQVQKLNLMSFTNTVVKYYQNVLYTYSKLE
;
A
#
# COMPACT_ATOMS: atom_id res chain seq x y z
N MET A 1 18.44 -0.25 -44.18
CA MET A 1 18.80 1.17 -44.10
C MET A 1 17.98 1.92 -43.04
N GLN A 2 16.64 1.88 -43.07
CA GLN A 2 15.79 2.61 -42.10
C GLN A 2 15.98 2.22 -40.62
N GLN A 3 16.13 0.93 -40.28
CA GLN A 3 16.34 0.50 -38.88
C GLN A 3 17.69 0.99 -38.31
N ASN A 4 18.76 0.93 -39.13
CA ASN A 4 20.07 1.41 -38.72
C ASN A 4 20.08 2.92 -38.49
N GLU A 5 19.36 3.67 -39.33
CA GLU A 5 19.20 5.11 -39.16
C GLU A 5 18.40 5.45 -37.89
N TYR A 6 17.30 4.74 -37.63
CA TYR A 6 16.55 4.86 -36.38
C TYR A 6 17.44 4.61 -35.16
N ASN A 7 18.19 3.50 -35.16
CA ASN A 7 19.10 3.16 -34.06
C ASN A 7 20.17 4.24 -33.86
N ASN A 8 20.82 4.70 -34.93
CA ASN A 8 21.81 5.78 -34.84
C ASN A 8 21.23 7.08 -34.27
N ASN A 9 19.98 7.41 -34.61
CA ASN A 9 19.29 8.57 -34.05
C ASN A 9 18.97 8.38 -32.56
N MET A 10 18.47 7.21 -32.15
CA MET A 10 18.23 6.90 -30.74
C MET A 10 19.51 6.93 -29.91
N LEU A 11 20.62 6.42 -30.44
CA LEU A 11 21.94 6.49 -29.80
C LEU A 11 22.35 7.93 -29.53
N LYS A 12 22.18 8.82 -30.50
CA LYS A 12 22.47 10.25 -30.33
C LYS A 12 21.60 10.88 -29.26
N ILE A 13 20.30 10.54 -29.23
CA ILE A 13 19.34 11.09 -28.27
C ILE A 13 19.68 10.67 -26.83
N PHE A 14 19.97 9.38 -26.61
CA PHE A 14 20.11 8.82 -25.27
C PHE A 14 21.55 8.71 -24.76
N LYS A 15 22.57 9.08 -25.56
CA LYS A 15 23.99 8.99 -25.17
C LYS A 15 24.28 9.65 -23.81
N ASN A 16 23.67 10.80 -23.54
CA ASN A 16 23.88 11.56 -22.31
C ASN A 16 22.86 11.24 -21.20
N CYS A 17 21.92 10.34 -21.46
CA CYS A 17 20.91 9.91 -20.49
C CYS A 17 21.33 8.66 -19.71
N VAL A 18 22.41 8.00 -20.11
CA VAL A 18 22.98 6.85 -19.39
C VAL A 18 23.75 7.36 -18.17
N GLN A 19 23.36 6.91 -16.98
CA GLN A 19 24.00 7.24 -15.71
C GLN A 19 24.19 5.94 -14.93
N ASP A 20 25.40 5.69 -14.41
CA ASP A 20 25.72 4.51 -13.60
C ASP A 20 25.23 3.18 -14.20
N SER A 21 25.49 2.99 -15.50
CA SER A 21 25.03 1.82 -16.27
C SER A 21 23.50 1.64 -16.26
N SER A 22 22.75 2.73 -16.08
CA SER A 22 21.31 2.75 -16.04
C SER A 22 20.76 3.72 -17.08
N LEU A 23 19.67 3.34 -17.75
CA LEU A 23 18.96 4.20 -18.69
C LEU A 23 17.49 4.27 -18.32
N LYS A 24 16.95 5.49 -18.25
CA LYS A 24 15.51 5.74 -18.04
C LYS A 24 14.93 6.49 -19.22
N ILE A 25 13.90 5.92 -19.83
CA ILE A 25 13.15 6.50 -20.95
C ILE A 25 11.72 6.73 -20.50
N ASN A 26 11.21 7.95 -20.64
CA ASN A 26 9.87 8.30 -20.18
C ASN A 26 9.14 9.17 -21.21
N LYS A 27 7.91 8.78 -21.55
CA LYS A 27 7.02 9.52 -22.48
C LYS A 27 7.64 9.81 -23.84
N PHE A 28 8.53 8.93 -24.32
CA PHE A 28 9.13 9.06 -25.65
C PHE A 28 8.19 8.44 -26.70
N SER A 29 7.24 9.24 -27.20
CA SER A 29 6.14 8.82 -28.08
C SER A 29 6.57 8.18 -29.41
N HIS A 30 7.81 8.43 -29.84
CA HIS A 30 8.40 7.88 -31.04
C HIS A 30 9.24 6.61 -30.81
N LEU A 31 9.37 6.14 -29.55
CA LEU A 31 10.08 4.90 -29.25
C LEU A 31 9.32 3.71 -29.85
N LYS A 32 9.94 3.02 -30.80
CA LYS A 32 9.41 1.81 -31.43
C LYS A 32 10.19 0.55 -31.08
N SER A 33 11.51 0.66 -30.92
CA SER A 33 12.42 -0.44 -30.61
C SER A 33 13.45 -0.01 -29.56
N LEU A 34 13.98 -1.01 -28.84
CA LEU A 34 15.07 -0.89 -27.89
C LEU A 34 16.41 -1.43 -28.42
N ASP A 35 16.51 -1.85 -29.68
CA ASP A 35 17.75 -2.45 -30.24
C ASP A 35 19.00 -1.61 -30.02
N PHE A 36 18.86 -0.28 -30.06
CA PHE A 36 19.95 0.67 -29.85
C PHE A 36 20.63 0.50 -28.48
N ILE A 37 19.95 -0.07 -27.48
CA ILE A 37 20.55 -0.24 -26.16
C ILE A 37 21.70 -1.25 -26.16
N GLN A 38 21.81 -2.10 -27.18
CA GLN A 38 22.89 -3.10 -27.28
C GLN A 38 24.28 -2.46 -27.36
N SER A 39 24.39 -1.19 -27.75
CA SER A 39 25.66 -0.46 -27.70
C SER A 39 26.01 0.06 -26.30
N TYR A 40 25.10 -0.03 -25.33
CA TYR A 40 25.31 0.38 -23.96
C TYR A 40 25.46 -0.86 -23.07
N ASN A 41 26.46 -0.85 -22.19
CA ASN A 41 26.61 -1.88 -21.16
C ASN A 41 25.71 -1.53 -19.96
N LEU A 42 24.40 -1.69 -20.10
CA LEU A 42 23.43 -1.35 -19.06
C LEU A 42 23.23 -2.50 -18.07
N ASN A 43 23.25 -2.18 -16.77
CA ASN A 43 22.77 -3.05 -15.71
C ASN A 43 21.27 -2.88 -15.47
N SER A 44 20.74 -1.68 -15.73
CA SER A 44 19.34 -1.33 -15.48
C SER A 44 18.73 -0.56 -16.66
N LEU A 45 17.51 -0.93 -17.03
CA LEU A 45 16.72 -0.20 -18.02
C LEU A 45 15.30 0.02 -17.49
N SER A 46 14.82 1.26 -17.56
CA SER A 46 13.43 1.58 -17.23
C SER A 46 12.76 2.36 -18.36
N VAL A 47 11.63 1.87 -18.85
CA VAL A 47 10.87 2.46 -19.95
C VAL A 47 9.44 2.71 -19.51
N PHE A 48 8.98 3.95 -19.62
CA PHE A 48 7.67 4.37 -19.14
C PHE A 48 6.88 5.09 -20.23
N HIS A 49 5.58 4.82 -20.32
CA HIS A 49 4.65 5.56 -21.16
C HIS A 49 5.01 5.56 -22.67
N CYS A 50 5.71 4.52 -23.15
CA CYS A 50 6.16 4.40 -24.54
C CYS A 50 5.24 3.46 -25.32
N ARG A 51 4.04 3.94 -25.67
CA ARG A 51 2.91 3.14 -26.17
C ARG A 51 3.07 2.50 -27.55
N LYS A 52 4.14 2.83 -28.28
CA LYS A 52 4.48 2.26 -29.59
C LYS A 52 5.63 1.26 -29.51
N LEU A 53 6.11 0.96 -28.31
CA LEU A 53 7.24 0.09 -28.08
C LEU A 53 6.90 -1.34 -28.48
N ILE A 54 7.77 -1.93 -29.31
CA ILE A 54 7.86 -3.37 -29.53
C ILE A 54 9.13 -3.81 -28.79
N PRO A 55 9.01 -4.58 -27.70
CA PRO A 55 10.15 -4.89 -26.83
C PRO A 55 10.96 -6.04 -27.41
N THR A 56 11.73 -5.76 -28.46
CA THR A 56 12.65 -6.72 -29.10
C THR A 56 14.08 -6.32 -28.77
N PHE A 57 14.78 -7.10 -27.94
CA PHE A 57 16.22 -6.98 -27.76
C PHE A 57 16.82 -8.14 -26.94
N SER A 58 18.13 -8.33 -27.10
CA SER A 58 18.94 -9.24 -26.31
C SER A 58 19.89 -8.47 -25.40
N SER A 59 20.08 -8.94 -24.17
CA SER A 59 21.09 -8.39 -23.26
C SER A 59 21.68 -9.45 -22.33
N THR A 60 22.99 -9.37 -22.14
CA THR A 60 23.73 -10.18 -21.17
C THR A 60 24.11 -9.40 -19.92
N SER A 61 23.94 -8.07 -19.89
CA SER A 61 24.33 -7.22 -18.76
C SER A 61 23.15 -6.80 -17.89
N ILE A 62 21.95 -6.66 -18.48
CA ILE A 62 20.77 -6.17 -17.78
C ILE A 62 20.34 -7.16 -16.69
N LYS A 63 20.28 -6.63 -15.47
CA LYS A 63 19.80 -7.30 -14.26
C LYS A 63 18.44 -6.80 -13.81
N TYR A 64 18.14 -5.54 -14.09
CA TYR A 64 16.87 -4.90 -13.78
C TYR A 64 16.23 -4.36 -15.06
N LEU A 65 15.02 -4.84 -15.37
CA LEU A 65 14.22 -4.30 -16.47
C LEU A 65 12.86 -3.88 -15.93
N GLN A 66 12.51 -2.62 -16.15
CA GLN A 66 11.17 -2.11 -15.95
C GLN A 66 10.60 -1.59 -17.27
N ILE A 67 9.47 -2.11 -17.70
CA ILE A 67 8.69 -1.60 -18.83
C ILE A 67 7.27 -1.38 -18.30
N SER A 68 6.86 -0.13 -18.12
CA SER A 68 5.58 0.22 -17.48
C SER A 68 4.73 1.13 -18.35
N ASP A 69 3.43 0.85 -18.45
CA ASP A 69 2.47 1.60 -19.29
C ASP A 69 2.96 1.80 -20.74
N CYS A 70 3.54 0.74 -21.32
CA CYS A 70 4.05 0.75 -22.70
C CYS A 70 3.17 -0.05 -23.67
N ARG A 71 2.10 -0.69 -23.18
CA ARG A 71 1.17 -1.53 -23.96
C ARG A 71 1.81 -2.75 -24.62
N ILE A 72 2.96 -3.21 -24.11
CA ILE A 72 3.54 -4.46 -24.60
C ILE A 72 2.60 -5.62 -24.26
N ASN A 73 2.50 -6.61 -25.15
CA ASN A 73 1.58 -7.74 -24.98
C ASN A 73 2.27 -9.11 -24.90
N THR A 74 3.58 -9.13 -25.12
CA THR A 74 4.42 -10.33 -25.08
C THR A 74 5.83 -9.95 -24.63
N ILE A 75 6.55 -10.95 -24.13
CA ILE A 75 7.99 -10.90 -23.84
C ILE A 75 8.79 -11.88 -24.68
N GLN A 76 8.19 -12.44 -25.74
CA GLN A 76 8.79 -13.52 -26.52
C GLN A 76 10.17 -13.16 -27.06
N ASP A 77 10.33 -11.91 -27.52
CA ASP A 77 11.54 -11.38 -28.14
C ASP A 77 12.50 -10.69 -27.16
N LEU A 78 12.26 -10.86 -25.85
CA LEU A 78 13.18 -10.41 -24.80
C LEU A 78 14.11 -11.54 -24.38
N HIS A 79 15.39 -11.40 -24.71
CA HIS A 79 16.42 -12.39 -24.36
C HIS A 79 17.40 -11.83 -23.32
N LEU A 80 17.07 -11.99 -22.04
CA LEU A 80 17.78 -11.37 -20.91
C LEU A 80 18.47 -12.44 -20.05
N LYS A 81 19.73 -12.75 -20.36
CA LYS A 81 20.43 -13.90 -19.75
C LYS A 81 20.68 -13.74 -18.24
N ASN A 82 20.83 -12.51 -17.78
CA ASN A 82 21.21 -12.19 -16.40
C ASN A 82 20.12 -11.40 -15.63
N ILE A 83 18.87 -11.43 -16.12
CA ILE A 83 17.78 -10.72 -15.44
C ILE A 83 17.53 -11.30 -14.05
N GLU A 84 17.48 -10.41 -13.07
CA GLU A 84 17.30 -10.68 -11.64
C GLU A 84 15.94 -10.12 -11.18
N GLU A 85 15.54 -8.96 -11.71
CA GLU A 85 14.25 -8.32 -11.46
C GLU A 85 13.59 -7.88 -12.77
N LEU A 86 12.30 -8.21 -12.92
CA LEU A 86 11.51 -7.89 -14.10
C LEU A 86 10.18 -7.25 -13.68
N ASP A 87 9.99 -5.98 -14.01
CA ASP A 87 8.74 -5.24 -13.81
C ASP A 87 8.11 -4.92 -15.16
N LEU A 88 6.95 -5.53 -15.42
CA LEU A 88 6.15 -5.34 -16.62
C LEU A 88 4.77 -4.79 -16.29
N ASN A 89 4.63 -4.06 -15.18
CA ASN A 89 3.33 -3.61 -14.72
C ASN A 89 2.61 -2.68 -15.71
N LYS A 90 1.29 -2.65 -15.63
CA LYS A 90 0.42 -1.78 -16.45
C LYS A 90 0.63 -1.96 -17.96
N ASN A 91 0.83 -3.19 -18.42
CA ASN A 91 0.89 -3.51 -19.83
C ASN A 91 -0.31 -4.38 -20.25
N LEU A 92 -0.18 -5.04 -21.40
CA LEU A 92 -1.19 -5.93 -21.99
C LEU A 92 -0.63 -7.36 -22.12
N VAL A 93 0.35 -7.72 -21.29
CA VAL A 93 1.04 -9.01 -21.35
C VAL A 93 0.04 -10.11 -21.03
N THR A 94 -0.12 -11.04 -21.96
CA THR A 94 -1.03 -12.19 -21.80
C THR A 94 -0.27 -13.52 -21.74
N ASP A 95 0.92 -13.56 -22.32
CA ASP A 95 1.78 -14.74 -22.39
C ASP A 95 3.17 -14.42 -21.83
N ILE A 96 3.64 -15.28 -20.91
CA ILE A 96 4.97 -15.23 -20.31
C ILE A 96 5.71 -16.58 -20.40
N GLN A 97 5.38 -17.47 -21.36
CA GLN A 97 6.01 -18.80 -21.46
C GLN A 97 7.56 -18.72 -21.46
N ASN A 98 8.14 -17.71 -22.10
CA ASN A 98 9.60 -17.54 -22.16
C ASN A 98 10.26 -17.12 -20.82
N ILE A 99 9.49 -16.78 -19.79
CA ILE A 99 10.00 -16.37 -18.48
C ILE A 99 10.79 -17.48 -17.79
N VAL A 100 10.50 -18.75 -18.13
CA VAL A 100 11.19 -19.94 -17.58
C VAL A 100 12.69 -19.94 -17.90
N ASN A 101 13.12 -19.19 -18.93
CA ASN A 101 14.54 -19.06 -19.30
C ASN A 101 15.32 -18.13 -18.36
N TYR A 102 14.62 -17.35 -17.53
CA TYR A 102 15.24 -16.36 -16.64
C TYR A 102 15.66 -17.00 -15.30
N SER A 103 16.64 -17.90 -15.36
CA SER A 103 17.13 -18.73 -14.23
C SER A 103 17.70 -17.98 -13.01
N LYS A 104 17.83 -16.64 -13.08
CA LYS A 104 18.29 -15.77 -11.99
C LYS A 104 17.19 -14.88 -11.42
N LEU A 105 15.98 -14.91 -12.02
CA LEU A 105 14.87 -14.06 -11.65
C LEU A 105 14.43 -14.37 -10.21
N TYR A 106 14.51 -13.36 -9.34
CA TYR A 106 14.02 -13.45 -7.96
C TYR A 106 12.88 -12.49 -7.66
N ALA A 107 12.67 -11.44 -8.48
CA ALA A 107 11.54 -10.53 -8.36
C ALA A 107 10.81 -10.35 -9.71
N LEU A 108 9.48 -10.46 -9.67
CA LEU A 108 8.61 -10.33 -10.84
C LEU A 108 7.38 -9.50 -10.51
N ASP A 109 7.18 -8.41 -11.25
CA ASP A 109 5.95 -7.61 -11.21
C ASP A 109 5.23 -7.70 -12.56
N LEU A 110 4.04 -8.29 -12.53
CA LEU A 110 3.12 -8.42 -13.66
C LEU A 110 1.80 -7.70 -13.37
N SER A 111 1.73 -6.86 -12.35
CA SER A 111 0.50 -6.20 -11.92
C SER A 111 -0.13 -5.38 -13.05
N TYR A 112 -1.46 -5.29 -13.05
CA TYR A 112 -2.23 -4.61 -14.10
C TYR A 112 -2.04 -5.20 -15.52
N ASN A 113 -1.65 -6.46 -15.66
CA ASN A 113 -1.74 -7.22 -16.92
C ASN A 113 -2.96 -8.14 -16.86
N GLN A 114 -4.04 -7.75 -17.54
CA GLN A 114 -5.32 -8.44 -17.47
C GLN A 114 -5.29 -9.74 -18.30
N ASN A 115 -5.89 -10.82 -17.78
CA ASN A 115 -6.02 -12.12 -18.46
C ASN A 115 -4.68 -12.79 -18.82
N ILE A 116 -3.67 -12.56 -18.00
CA ILE A 116 -2.34 -13.19 -18.14
C ILE A 116 -2.37 -14.68 -17.77
N ASP A 117 -1.77 -15.52 -18.60
CA ASP A 117 -1.47 -16.91 -18.25
C ASP A 117 -0.26 -16.96 -17.31
N ILE A 118 -0.53 -17.25 -16.04
CA ILE A 118 0.50 -17.36 -15.00
C ILE A 118 1.05 -18.78 -14.83
N SER A 119 0.64 -19.75 -15.65
CA SER A 119 1.12 -21.13 -15.57
C SER A 119 2.65 -21.28 -15.53
N PRO A 120 3.46 -20.46 -16.23
CA PRO A 120 4.93 -20.60 -16.22
C PRO A 120 5.59 -20.29 -14.86
N ILE A 121 4.88 -19.61 -13.94
CA ILE A 121 5.43 -19.22 -12.62
C ILE A 121 5.86 -20.45 -11.80
N GLN A 122 5.23 -21.61 -12.01
CA GLN A 122 5.57 -22.85 -11.29
C GLN A 122 7.02 -23.31 -11.53
N TYR A 123 7.67 -22.84 -12.59
CA TYR A 123 9.06 -23.17 -12.92
C TYR A 123 10.08 -22.15 -12.37
N LEU A 124 9.63 -21.08 -11.71
CA LEU A 124 10.51 -20.02 -11.20
C LEU A 124 10.97 -20.30 -9.76
N TYR A 125 11.79 -21.33 -9.58
CA TYR A 125 12.21 -21.87 -8.27
C TYR A 125 13.10 -20.94 -7.41
N LYS A 126 13.54 -19.79 -7.94
CA LYS A 126 14.29 -18.76 -7.18
C LYS A 126 13.45 -17.54 -6.83
N LEU A 127 12.18 -17.52 -7.24
CA LEU A 127 11.33 -16.35 -7.08
C LEU A 127 11.05 -16.11 -5.59
N LYS A 128 11.32 -14.88 -5.15
CA LYS A 128 11.12 -14.41 -3.77
C LYS A 128 10.01 -13.37 -3.67
N HIS A 129 9.87 -12.54 -4.70
CA HIS A 129 8.87 -11.48 -4.78
C HIS A 129 8.03 -11.65 -6.03
N LEU A 130 6.71 -11.74 -5.85
CA LEU A 130 5.75 -11.86 -6.95
C LEU A 130 4.60 -10.87 -6.75
N ASN A 131 4.41 -9.98 -7.73
CA ASN A 131 3.28 -9.06 -7.78
C ASN A 131 2.38 -9.38 -8.98
N LEU A 132 1.16 -9.79 -8.68
CA LEU A 132 0.08 -10.12 -9.61
C LEU A 132 -1.19 -9.31 -9.31
N ASN A 133 -1.03 -8.13 -8.69
CA ASN A 133 -2.14 -7.24 -8.37
C ASN A 133 -2.93 -6.88 -9.63
N ASN A 134 -4.27 -6.98 -9.55
CA ASN A 134 -5.17 -6.57 -10.61
C ASN A 134 -4.86 -7.20 -11.99
N CYS A 135 -4.79 -8.54 -12.02
CA CYS A 135 -4.56 -9.33 -13.24
C CYS A 135 -5.81 -10.10 -13.72
N ASN A 136 -6.96 -9.92 -13.03
CA ASN A 136 -8.21 -10.66 -13.25
C ASN A 136 -8.07 -12.18 -13.07
N LEU A 137 -7.21 -12.61 -12.14
CA LEU A 137 -6.96 -14.02 -11.85
C LEU A 137 -8.15 -14.64 -11.10
N LYS A 138 -8.50 -15.88 -11.49
CA LYS A 138 -9.45 -16.74 -10.77
C LYS A 138 -8.78 -17.94 -10.11
N LYS A 139 -7.80 -18.53 -10.80
CA LYS A 139 -7.03 -19.70 -10.37
C LYS A 139 -5.58 -19.31 -10.17
N ILE A 140 -4.97 -19.87 -9.13
CA ILE A 140 -3.57 -19.60 -8.72
C ILE A 140 -2.82 -20.90 -8.38
N ASN A 141 -3.26 -22.02 -8.95
CA ASN A 141 -2.71 -23.36 -8.67
C ASN A 141 -1.24 -23.54 -9.10
N CYS A 142 -0.72 -22.69 -9.98
CA CYS A 142 0.68 -22.69 -10.39
C CYS A 142 1.60 -21.95 -9.40
N ILE A 143 1.08 -21.22 -8.41
CA ILE A 143 1.89 -20.54 -7.39
C ILE A 143 2.27 -21.56 -6.32
N THR A 144 3.22 -22.43 -6.64
CA THR A 144 3.70 -23.53 -5.77
C THR A 144 5.11 -23.27 -5.22
N THR A 145 5.71 -22.13 -5.56
CA THR A 145 7.12 -21.84 -5.30
C THR A 145 7.38 -21.55 -3.82
N SER A 146 7.94 -22.53 -3.09
CA SER A 146 8.18 -22.44 -1.64
C SER A 146 9.21 -21.39 -1.21
N THR A 147 9.90 -20.74 -2.15
CA THR A 147 10.89 -19.67 -1.89
C THR A 147 10.31 -18.27 -1.81
N LEU A 148 9.00 -18.10 -2.02
CA LEU A 148 8.35 -16.79 -1.96
C LEU A 148 8.33 -16.25 -0.53
N ASN A 149 8.84 -15.03 -0.37
CA ASN A 149 8.76 -14.24 0.87
C ASN A 149 7.69 -13.15 0.75
N GLN A 150 7.42 -12.67 -0.47
CA GLN A 150 6.41 -11.65 -0.73
C GLN A 150 5.52 -12.04 -1.91
N LEU A 151 4.20 -11.98 -1.67
CA LEU A 151 3.19 -12.26 -2.67
C LEU A 151 2.06 -11.22 -2.61
N ILE A 152 1.84 -10.54 -3.74
CA ILE A 152 0.77 -9.57 -3.89
C ILE A 152 -0.23 -10.11 -4.92
N LEU A 153 -1.44 -10.40 -4.45
CA LEU A 153 -2.55 -10.97 -5.23
C LEU A 153 -3.82 -10.10 -5.17
N SER A 154 -3.69 -8.88 -4.67
CA SER A 154 -4.75 -7.89 -4.54
C SER A 154 -5.58 -7.70 -5.83
N ARG A 155 -6.85 -7.34 -5.66
CA ARG A 155 -7.77 -6.94 -6.75
C ARG A 155 -7.91 -8.00 -7.85
N ASN A 156 -7.86 -9.27 -7.48
CA ASN A 156 -8.19 -10.40 -8.35
C ASN A 156 -9.54 -11.01 -7.95
N LYS A 157 -10.03 -12.01 -8.68
CA LYS A 157 -11.28 -12.73 -8.39
C LYS A 157 -10.99 -14.17 -7.99
N ILE A 158 -10.08 -14.34 -7.03
CA ILE A 158 -9.50 -15.65 -6.67
C ILE A 158 -10.56 -16.49 -5.98
N GLU A 159 -10.92 -17.61 -6.59
CA GLU A 159 -11.96 -18.51 -6.07
C GLU A 159 -11.44 -19.44 -4.97
N ASP A 160 -10.13 -19.75 -4.98
CA ASP A 160 -9.50 -20.69 -4.07
C ASP A 160 -8.04 -20.30 -3.74
N ILE A 161 -7.76 -20.15 -2.44
CA ILE A 161 -6.44 -19.83 -1.91
C ILE A 161 -5.69 -21.03 -1.31
N ARG A 162 -6.24 -22.25 -1.37
CA ARG A 162 -5.56 -23.48 -0.94
C ARG A 162 -4.19 -23.71 -1.59
N PRO A 163 -3.92 -23.31 -2.85
CA PRO A 163 -2.58 -23.43 -3.42
C PRO A 163 -1.47 -22.75 -2.60
N LEU A 164 -1.83 -21.75 -1.78
CA LEU A 164 -0.87 -20.98 -0.98
C LEU A 164 -0.41 -21.71 0.30
N ILE A 165 -1.01 -22.85 0.67
CA ILE A 165 -0.81 -23.50 1.98
C ILE A 165 0.66 -23.86 2.28
N ASN A 166 1.45 -24.17 1.24
CA ASN A 166 2.84 -24.61 1.38
C ASN A 166 3.87 -23.47 1.26
N LEU A 167 3.42 -22.22 1.10
CA LEU A 167 4.31 -21.06 0.97
C LEU A 167 4.79 -20.56 2.34
N THR A 168 5.31 -21.47 3.17
CA THR A 168 5.60 -21.24 4.59
C THR A 168 6.71 -20.22 4.86
N GLN A 169 7.45 -19.81 3.82
CA GLN A 169 8.45 -18.72 3.88
C GLN A 169 7.84 -17.32 3.67
N LEU A 170 6.54 -17.21 3.38
CA LEU A 170 5.89 -15.92 3.19
C LEU A 170 5.95 -15.07 4.46
N GLU A 171 6.46 -13.85 4.29
CA GLU A 171 6.50 -12.79 5.29
C GLU A 171 5.47 -11.70 4.97
N ILE A 172 5.21 -11.46 3.68
CA ILE A 172 4.28 -10.42 3.20
C ILE A 172 3.26 -11.05 2.25
N LEU A 173 1.98 -10.92 2.58
CA LEU A 173 0.87 -11.39 1.75
C LEU A 173 -0.22 -10.33 1.63
N HIS A 174 -0.50 -9.91 0.40
CA HIS A 174 -1.58 -8.97 0.10
C HIS A 174 -2.68 -9.66 -0.71
N LEU A 175 -3.90 -9.62 -0.18
CA LEU A 175 -5.11 -10.24 -0.71
C LEU A 175 -6.30 -9.27 -0.66
N ASP A 176 -6.08 -7.95 -0.64
CA ASP A 176 -7.18 -6.99 -0.60
C ASP A 176 -8.04 -7.03 -1.86
N GLY A 177 -9.35 -6.87 -1.70
CA GLY A 177 -10.30 -6.84 -2.80
C GLY A 177 -10.30 -8.12 -3.64
N THR A 178 -10.20 -9.28 -2.99
CA THR A 178 -10.25 -10.60 -3.63
C THR A 178 -11.55 -11.36 -3.39
N ASP A 179 -12.55 -10.71 -2.77
CA ASP A 179 -13.85 -11.25 -2.39
C ASP A 179 -13.79 -12.47 -1.43
N LEU A 180 -12.69 -12.60 -0.68
CA LEU A 180 -12.51 -13.70 0.27
C LEU A 180 -13.53 -13.66 1.42
N LYS A 181 -14.02 -14.83 1.78
CA LYS A 181 -14.89 -15.03 2.96
C LYS A 181 -14.19 -15.70 4.12
N ASN A 182 -13.07 -16.40 3.87
CA ASN A 182 -12.27 -17.02 4.91
C ASN A 182 -10.80 -17.08 4.50
N ILE A 183 -9.93 -17.23 5.50
CA ILE A 183 -8.47 -17.36 5.34
C ILE A 183 -7.93 -18.61 6.05
N ILE A 184 -8.79 -19.58 6.37
CA ILE A 184 -8.36 -20.81 7.06
C ILE A 184 -7.30 -21.62 6.28
N PRO A 185 -7.27 -21.65 4.92
CA PRO A 185 -6.21 -22.36 4.21
C PRO A 185 -4.81 -21.81 4.48
N LEU A 186 -4.70 -20.56 4.95
CA LEU A 186 -3.43 -19.89 5.22
C LEU A 186 -2.86 -20.22 6.61
N GLN A 187 -3.54 -21.00 7.44
CA GLN A 187 -3.16 -21.21 8.86
C GLN A 187 -1.72 -21.71 9.10
N GLN A 188 -1.07 -22.31 8.09
CA GLN A 188 0.32 -22.79 8.17
C GLN A 188 1.35 -21.69 7.89
N LEU A 189 0.94 -20.50 7.43
CA LEU A 189 1.82 -19.38 7.09
C LEU A 189 2.23 -18.58 8.33
N THR A 190 2.82 -19.26 9.33
CA THR A 190 3.12 -18.70 10.65
C THR A 190 4.25 -17.65 10.64
N ASN A 191 4.99 -17.53 9.54
CA ASN A 191 6.04 -16.53 9.34
C ASN A 191 5.52 -15.19 8.82
N LEU A 192 4.22 -15.06 8.51
CA LEU A 192 3.64 -13.80 8.05
C LEU A 192 3.85 -12.68 9.06
N MET A 193 4.50 -11.61 8.61
CA MET A 193 4.73 -10.37 9.34
C MET A 193 3.79 -9.26 8.87
N GLU A 194 3.38 -9.27 7.60
CA GLU A 194 2.46 -8.30 7.01
C GLU A 194 1.35 -9.02 6.24
N LEU A 195 0.10 -8.71 6.61
CA LEU A 195 -1.09 -9.27 5.98
C LEU A 195 -2.11 -8.17 5.66
N GLU A 196 -2.41 -8.02 4.38
CA GLU A 196 -3.39 -7.06 3.85
C GLU A 196 -4.61 -7.81 3.32
N LEU A 197 -5.76 -7.58 3.94
CA LEU A 197 -7.02 -8.28 3.70
C LEU A 197 -8.19 -7.31 3.50
N SER A 198 -7.93 -6.02 3.32
CA SER A 198 -8.96 -5.00 3.16
C SER A 198 -9.90 -5.30 1.99
N ASN A 199 -11.12 -4.75 2.03
CA ASN A 199 -12.13 -4.89 0.99
C ASN A 199 -12.54 -6.34 0.70
N ASN A 200 -12.34 -7.27 1.63
CA ASN A 200 -12.93 -8.61 1.60
C ASN A 200 -14.19 -8.60 2.47
N THR A 201 -15.35 -8.34 1.85
CA THR A 201 -16.61 -8.14 2.59
C THR A 201 -17.03 -9.41 3.32
N GLN A 202 -17.49 -9.30 4.58
CA GLN A 202 -17.92 -10.44 5.41
C GLN A 202 -16.81 -11.48 5.67
N LEU A 203 -15.56 -11.02 5.74
CA LEU A 203 -14.42 -11.89 5.99
C LEU A 203 -14.46 -12.50 7.40
N ASN A 204 -14.38 -13.82 7.49
CA ASN A 204 -14.13 -14.51 8.76
C ASN A 204 -12.66 -14.37 9.17
N ILE A 205 -12.42 -13.56 10.20
CA ILE A 205 -11.08 -13.30 10.73
C ILE A 205 -10.65 -14.23 11.88
N GLN A 206 -11.46 -15.21 12.29
CA GLN A 206 -11.09 -16.16 13.35
C GLN A 206 -9.77 -16.92 13.10
N PRO A 207 -9.39 -17.27 11.86
CA PRO A 207 -8.10 -17.90 11.61
C PRO A 207 -6.90 -16.98 11.89
N LEU A 208 -7.09 -15.68 12.13
CA LEU A 208 -5.97 -14.79 12.44
C LEU A 208 -5.16 -15.23 13.66
N LYS A 209 -5.78 -15.98 14.58
CA LYS A 209 -5.10 -16.54 15.77
C LYS A 209 -3.85 -17.35 15.46
N TYR A 210 -3.69 -17.88 14.24
CA TYR A 210 -2.54 -18.69 13.84
C TYR A 210 -1.30 -17.85 13.48
N PHE A 211 -1.45 -16.57 13.12
CA PHE A 211 -0.35 -15.73 12.62
C PHE A 211 0.33 -14.93 13.73
N LYS A 212 1.01 -15.63 14.65
CA LYS A 212 1.64 -15.01 15.84
C LYS A 212 2.77 -14.03 15.53
N SER A 213 3.37 -14.14 14.35
CA SER A 213 4.46 -13.27 13.88
C SER A 213 3.97 -11.95 13.25
N LEU A 214 2.66 -11.74 13.13
CA LEU A 214 2.13 -10.53 12.49
C LEU A 214 2.54 -9.27 13.25
N ARG A 215 3.11 -8.33 12.50
CA ARG A 215 3.43 -6.96 12.93
C ARG A 215 2.54 -5.94 12.26
N LYS A 216 2.05 -6.21 11.04
CA LYS A 216 1.18 -5.30 10.30
C LYS A 216 -0.03 -6.04 9.78
N LEU A 217 -1.21 -5.50 10.09
CA LEU A 217 -2.48 -6.08 9.70
C LEU A 217 -3.44 -5.00 9.21
N PHE A 218 -3.95 -5.19 8.00
CA PHE A 218 -4.87 -4.28 7.37
C PHE A 218 -6.17 -5.02 7.03
N LEU A 219 -7.28 -4.51 7.57
CA LEU A 219 -8.61 -5.12 7.55
C LEU A 219 -9.68 -4.07 7.24
N ARG A 220 -9.36 -3.05 6.44
CA ARG A 220 -10.30 -1.98 6.12
C ARG A 220 -11.47 -2.52 5.30
N SER A 221 -12.69 -2.05 5.57
CA SER A 221 -13.87 -2.40 4.75
C SER A 221 -14.19 -3.90 4.68
N CYS A 222 -14.01 -4.64 5.77
CA CYS A 222 -14.26 -6.09 5.83
C CYS A 222 -15.60 -6.48 6.49
N TYR A 223 -16.42 -5.49 6.90
CA TYR A 223 -17.68 -5.71 7.63
C TYR A 223 -17.51 -6.37 9.01
N ILE A 224 -16.34 -6.24 9.62
CA ILE A 224 -16.00 -6.86 10.91
C ILE A 224 -16.76 -6.19 12.05
N GLN A 225 -17.29 -6.97 12.98
CA GLN A 225 -17.93 -6.50 14.22
C GLN A 225 -17.17 -6.93 15.47
N ASN A 226 -16.73 -8.19 15.48
CA ASN A 226 -16.02 -8.80 16.60
C ASN A 226 -14.55 -9.00 16.24
N ILE A 227 -13.66 -8.42 17.05
CA ILE A 227 -12.20 -8.48 16.89
C ILE A 227 -11.52 -9.18 18.08
N GLU A 228 -12.24 -10.01 18.85
CA GLU A 228 -11.72 -10.77 19.99
C GLU A 228 -10.48 -11.61 19.63
N VAL A 229 -10.44 -12.16 18.41
CA VAL A 229 -9.31 -12.94 17.89
C VAL A 229 -7.98 -12.17 17.94
N LEU A 230 -8.02 -10.84 17.82
CA LEU A 230 -6.84 -9.99 17.80
C LEU A 230 -6.13 -9.95 19.15
N ARG A 231 -6.80 -10.29 20.27
CA ARG A 231 -6.22 -10.24 21.62
C ARG A 231 -4.92 -11.02 21.79
N SER A 232 -4.67 -11.96 20.89
CA SER A 232 -3.56 -12.90 20.90
C SER A 232 -2.44 -12.56 19.91
N LEU A 233 -2.55 -11.41 19.22
CA LEU A 233 -1.58 -10.92 18.22
C LEU A 233 -0.71 -9.81 18.83
N VAL A 234 -0.10 -10.10 19.98
CA VAL A 234 0.60 -9.12 20.83
C VAL A 234 1.77 -8.40 20.15
N ASN A 235 2.29 -8.98 19.05
CA ASN A 235 3.39 -8.41 18.25
C ASN A 235 2.92 -7.38 17.20
N LEU A 236 1.61 -7.11 17.10
CA LEU A 236 1.10 -6.11 16.16
C LEU A 236 1.62 -4.71 16.48
N GLU A 237 2.14 -4.05 15.45
CA GLU A 237 2.66 -2.69 15.47
C GLU A 237 1.81 -1.73 14.66
N ILE A 238 1.21 -2.20 13.56
CA ILE A 238 0.32 -1.42 12.71
C ILE A 238 -0.98 -2.21 12.52
N LEU A 239 -2.10 -1.58 12.88
CA LEU A 239 -3.43 -2.14 12.74
C LEU A 239 -4.37 -1.14 12.08
N ASP A 240 -4.88 -1.50 10.91
CA ASP A 240 -5.92 -0.74 10.22
C ASP A 240 -7.24 -1.52 10.23
N LEU A 241 -8.23 -0.96 10.94
CA LEU A 241 -9.57 -1.50 11.08
C LEU A 241 -10.64 -0.53 10.55
N ARG A 242 -10.24 0.47 9.74
CA ARG A 242 -11.17 1.50 9.25
C ARG A 242 -12.36 0.90 8.49
N SER A 243 -13.48 1.60 8.47
CA SER A 243 -14.65 1.24 7.67
C SER A 243 -15.20 -0.16 8.01
N ASN A 244 -15.31 -0.49 9.30
CA ASN A 244 -15.92 -1.71 9.79
C ASN A 244 -17.15 -1.39 10.67
N ASN A 245 -17.69 -2.39 11.36
CA ASN A 245 -18.86 -2.27 12.23
C ASN A 245 -18.52 -2.58 13.70
N ILE A 246 -17.29 -2.27 14.13
CA ILE A 246 -16.79 -2.61 15.46
C ILE A 246 -17.43 -1.71 16.51
N LEU A 247 -17.97 -2.33 17.58
CA LEU A 247 -18.56 -1.65 18.73
C LEU A 247 -17.61 -1.60 19.93
N LEU A 248 -16.89 -2.70 20.18
CA LEU A 248 -16.07 -2.92 21.37
C LEU A 248 -14.60 -3.11 21.00
N ILE A 249 -13.72 -2.42 21.74
CA ILE A 249 -12.27 -2.41 21.48
C ILE A 249 -11.42 -2.87 22.67
N SER A 250 -12.02 -3.46 23.69
CA SER A 250 -11.34 -3.78 24.96
C SER A 250 -10.16 -4.75 24.83
N GLN A 251 -10.20 -5.65 23.85
CA GLN A 251 -9.11 -6.56 23.50
C GLN A 251 -7.85 -5.88 22.96
N LEU A 252 -7.94 -4.64 22.45
CA LEU A 252 -6.77 -3.91 21.93
C LEU A 252 -5.80 -3.52 23.06
N LYS A 253 -6.23 -3.49 24.33
CA LYS A 253 -5.37 -3.20 25.49
C LYS A 253 -4.17 -4.15 25.63
N ASN A 254 -4.27 -5.34 25.04
CA ASN A 254 -3.23 -6.36 25.08
C ASN A 254 -2.15 -6.16 24.01
N LEU A 255 -2.37 -5.28 23.02
CA LEU A 255 -1.48 -5.10 21.86
C LEU A 255 -0.37 -4.09 22.17
N GLN A 256 0.47 -4.38 23.16
CA GLN A 256 1.43 -3.43 23.71
C GLN A 256 2.45 -2.89 22.70
N SER A 257 2.74 -3.64 21.63
CA SER A 257 3.64 -3.22 20.54
C SER A 257 3.01 -2.26 19.53
N LEU A 258 1.70 -1.98 19.65
CA LEU A 258 0.94 -1.26 18.63
C LEU A 258 1.35 0.22 18.59
N ASN A 259 1.92 0.68 17.48
CA ASN A 259 2.40 2.04 17.29
C ASN A 259 1.48 2.87 16.39
N ALA A 260 0.73 2.22 15.51
CA ALA A 260 -0.24 2.86 14.63
C ALA A 260 -1.56 2.09 14.65
N LEU A 261 -2.63 2.80 14.99
CA LEU A 261 -4.00 2.26 15.04
C LEU A 261 -4.93 3.18 14.27
N SER A 262 -5.63 2.62 13.29
CA SER A 262 -6.66 3.32 12.52
C SER A 262 -8.02 2.66 12.74
N LEU A 263 -8.96 3.39 13.32
CA LEU A 263 -10.30 2.89 13.64
C LEU A 263 -11.42 3.64 12.90
N ASP A 264 -11.13 4.68 12.13
CA ASP A 264 -12.14 5.57 11.52
C ASP A 264 -13.31 4.83 10.86
N HIS A 265 -14.51 5.40 10.90
CA HIS A 265 -15.72 4.80 10.30
C HIS A 265 -16.04 3.41 10.88
N ASN A 266 -16.06 3.31 12.22
CA ASN A 266 -16.63 2.19 12.96
C ASN A 266 -17.84 2.68 13.78
N LYS A 267 -18.34 1.83 14.69
CA LYS A 267 -19.47 2.13 15.57
C LYS A 267 -19.03 2.14 17.04
N ILE A 268 -17.78 2.50 17.31
CA ILE A 268 -17.18 2.37 18.64
C ILE A 268 -17.90 3.30 19.62
N VAL A 269 -18.33 2.73 20.74
CA VAL A 269 -19.16 3.46 21.71
C VAL A 269 -18.31 4.23 22.72
N ASN A 270 -17.18 3.68 23.15
CA ASN A 270 -16.23 4.35 24.03
C ASN A 270 -14.80 3.83 23.84
N PHE A 271 -13.83 4.59 24.35
CA PHE A 271 -12.40 4.29 24.26
C PHE A 271 -11.74 4.07 25.63
N GLU A 272 -12.50 4.10 26.72
CA GLU A 272 -12.01 3.93 28.11
C GLU A 272 -11.18 2.65 28.26
N SER A 273 -11.62 1.56 27.61
CA SER A 273 -10.95 0.26 27.68
C SER A 273 -9.49 0.24 27.16
N ILE A 274 -9.04 1.29 26.45
CA ILE A 274 -7.67 1.42 25.94
C ILE A 274 -6.98 2.72 26.37
N GLU A 275 -7.55 3.49 27.30
CA GLU A 275 -7.00 4.77 27.76
C GLU A 275 -5.60 4.64 28.38
N HIS A 276 -5.33 3.48 29.00
CA HIS A 276 -4.06 3.12 29.62
C HIS A 276 -3.04 2.53 28.63
N HIS A 277 -3.39 2.43 27.34
CA HIS A 277 -2.47 1.92 26.34
C HIS A 277 -1.29 2.89 26.16
N PRO A 278 -0.02 2.42 26.10
CA PRO A 278 1.17 3.29 26.05
C PRO A 278 1.13 4.31 24.90
N ASN A 279 0.51 3.91 23.78
CA ASN A 279 0.39 4.73 22.57
C ASN A 279 -0.99 5.40 22.40
N PHE A 280 -1.85 5.41 23.44
CA PHE A 280 -3.20 5.98 23.36
C PHE A 280 -3.25 7.40 22.79
N ASN A 281 -2.32 8.27 23.20
CA ASN A 281 -2.22 9.64 22.69
C ASN A 281 -1.99 9.71 21.16
N THR A 282 -1.29 8.74 20.58
CA THR A 282 -1.08 8.66 19.13
C THR A 282 -2.35 8.21 18.40
N TYR A 283 -3.17 7.39 19.06
CA TYR A 283 -4.40 6.85 18.48
C TYR A 283 -5.54 7.87 18.44
N GLN A 284 -5.52 8.88 19.33
CA GLN A 284 -6.60 9.86 19.50
C GLN A 284 -7.01 10.50 18.17
N TYR A 285 -6.07 10.68 17.25
CA TYR A 285 -6.35 11.17 15.91
C TYR A 285 -7.35 10.32 15.12
N SER A 286 -7.23 8.99 15.18
CA SER A 286 -8.17 8.06 14.53
C SER A 286 -9.53 7.94 15.25
N MET A 287 -9.58 8.34 16.53
CA MET A 287 -10.81 8.37 17.33
C MET A 287 -11.63 9.63 17.06
N CYS A 288 -10.98 10.76 16.79
CA CYS A 288 -11.63 12.04 16.50
C CYS A 288 -12.61 11.97 15.32
N ASN A 289 -12.38 11.07 14.35
CA ASN A 289 -13.30 10.87 13.22
C ASN A 289 -14.52 9.98 13.55
N GLN A 290 -14.63 9.45 14.77
CA GLN A 290 -15.74 8.59 15.20
C GLN A 290 -16.70 9.24 16.21
N GLN A 291 -16.26 10.28 16.91
CA GLN A 291 -17.14 11.01 17.82
C GLN A 291 -17.93 12.05 17.03
N GLN A 292 -19.26 12.01 17.11
CA GLN A 292 -20.06 13.16 16.67
C GLN A 292 -19.67 14.36 17.53
N PRO A 293 -19.36 15.53 16.92
CA PRO A 293 -19.04 16.73 17.69
C PRO A 293 -20.21 17.06 18.61
N THR A 294 -19.91 17.30 19.88
CA THR A 294 -20.91 17.65 20.89
C THR A 294 -21.64 18.95 20.51
N ALA A 295 -22.85 19.16 21.03
CA ALA A 295 -23.60 20.40 20.79
C ALA A 295 -22.78 21.66 21.14
N SER A 296 -21.97 21.60 22.20
CA SER A 296 -21.02 22.62 22.62
C SER A 296 -19.93 22.88 21.58
N GLU A 297 -19.35 21.83 21.00
CA GLU A 297 -18.32 21.95 19.95
C GLU A 297 -18.93 22.50 18.65
N LEU A 298 -20.13 22.05 18.27
CA LEU A 298 -20.86 22.60 17.13
C LEU A 298 -21.20 24.09 17.31
N VAL A 299 -21.57 24.52 18.52
CA VAL A 299 -21.77 25.95 18.84
C VAL A 299 -20.45 26.73 18.73
N LEU A 300 -19.34 26.15 19.19
CA LEU A 300 -18.03 26.78 19.10
C LEU A 300 -17.59 26.92 17.63
N VAL A 301 -17.79 25.89 16.82
CA VAL A 301 -17.49 25.88 15.38
C VAL A 301 -18.34 26.90 14.65
N ARG A 302 -19.64 26.97 14.94
CA ARG A 302 -20.54 28.00 14.38
C ARG A 302 -20.07 29.41 14.76
N LYS A 303 -19.60 29.63 15.99
CA LYS A 303 -19.02 30.91 16.42
C LYS A 303 -17.71 31.22 15.68
N ILE A 304 -16.83 30.23 15.52
CA ILE A 304 -15.56 30.37 14.79
C ILE A 304 -15.83 30.71 13.32
N VAL A 305 -16.74 30.00 12.64
CA VAL A 305 -17.12 30.28 11.25
C VAL A 305 -17.73 31.68 11.09
N LYS A 306 -18.53 32.13 12.07
CA LYS A 306 -19.10 33.49 12.08
C LYS A 306 -18.02 34.56 12.24
N ILE A 307 -16.98 34.29 13.03
CA ILE A 307 -15.79 35.14 13.21
C ILE A 307 -14.91 35.12 11.94
N GLU A 308 -14.74 33.97 11.30
CA GLU A 308 -13.97 33.83 10.06
C GLU A 308 -14.61 34.54 8.86
N LYS A 309 -15.94 34.54 8.77
CA LYS A 309 -16.69 35.34 7.77
C LYS A 309 -16.57 36.85 8.01
N SER A 310 -16.17 37.28 9.22
CA SER A 310 -16.07 38.69 9.58
C SER A 310 -14.62 39.20 9.72
N ASN A 311 -13.62 38.33 9.71
CA ASN A 311 -12.20 38.70 9.84
C ASN A 311 -11.32 37.80 8.95
N GLU A 312 -11.08 38.22 7.72
CA GLU A 312 -10.28 37.46 6.74
C GLU A 312 -8.78 37.36 7.08
N VAL A 313 -8.30 37.98 8.17
CA VAL A 313 -6.86 38.14 8.45
C VAL A 313 -6.38 37.46 9.76
N LEU A 314 -7.27 36.95 10.64
CA LEU A 314 -6.89 36.42 11.97
C LEU A 314 -7.02 34.89 12.13
N ARG A 315 -6.95 34.13 11.03
CA ARG A 315 -7.22 32.68 10.99
C ARG A 315 -6.36 31.80 11.91
N GLU A 316 -5.12 32.16 12.20
CA GLU A 316 -4.21 31.26 12.93
C GLU A 316 -4.17 31.45 14.47
N SER A 317 -4.57 32.63 14.96
CA SER A 317 -4.37 33.03 16.37
C SER A 317 -5.48 32.52 17.29
N SER A 318 -6.72 32.55 16.80
CA SER A 318 -7.94 32.36 17.59
C SER A 318 -8.23 30.87 17.87
N ILE A 319 -7.96 30.01 16.89
CA ILE A 319 -8.10 28.54 17.00
C ILE A 319 -7.06 27.98 17.99
N LYS A 320 -5.85 28.55 18.00
CA LYS A 320 -4.78 28.22 18.96
C LYS A 320 -5.16 28.54 20.40
N LEU A 321 -5.86 29.66 20.63
CA LEU A 321 -6.21 30.16 21.97
C LEU A 321 -7.42 29.43 22.60
N ALA A 322 -8.38 29.00 21.78
CA ALA A 322 -9.55 28.27 22.24
C ALA A 322 -9.19 26.86 22.75
N TYR A 323 -8.33 26.15 22.03
CA TYR A 323 -7.91 24.79 22.41
C TYR A 323 -6.88 24.76 23.55
N THR A 324 -6.00 25.77 23.69
CA THR A 324 -5.07 25.83 24.84
C THR A 324 -5.78 26.07 26.18
N LYS A 325 -6.96 26.70 26.20
CA LYS A 325 -7.73 26.91 27.44
C LYS A 325 -8.46 25.65 27.93
N GLN A 326 -8.72 24.67 27.06
CA GLN A 326 -9.45 23.45 27.42
C GLN A 326 -8.56 22.39 28.10
N TYR A 327 -7.22 22.53 28.07
CA TYR A 327 -6.27 21.54 28.60
C TYR A 327 -5.27 22.06 29.65
N ILE A 328 -5.37 23.32 30.11
CA ILE A 328 -4.53 23.83 31.22
C ILE A 328 -5.32 23.75 32.53
N GLY A 329 -5.44 22.52 33.03
CA GLY A 329 -5.71 22.25 34.44
C GLY A 329 -4.40 21.93 35.16
N THR A 330 -3.85 22.93 35.86
CA THR A 330 -2.80 22.88 36.91
C THR A 330 -1.28 22.91 36.54
N ASN A 331 -0.61 23.84 37.24
CA ASN A 331 0.82 24.07 37.51
C ASN A 331 1.81 24.54 36.42
N ARG A 332 2.12 25.86 36.47
CA ARG A 332 2.92 26.67 35.54
C ARG A 332 4.45 26.57 35.63
N ARG A 333 5.06 25.77 36.52
CA ARG A 333 6.53 25.86 36.77
C ARG A 333 7.43 24.79 36.14
N GLN A 334 6.90 23.80 35.41
CA GLN A 334 7.71 22.79 34.71
C GLN A 334 7.67 22.90 33.17
N VAL A 335 7.21 24.04 32.64
CA VAL A 335 6.71 24.12 31.27
C VAL A 335 7.78 24.53 30.23
N SER A 336 8.94 25.07 30.61
CA SER A 336 9.85 25.69 29.63
C SER A 336 10.54 24.72 28.66
N SER A 337 10.86 23.49 29.07
CA SER A 337 11.54 22.52 28.18
C SER A 337 10.58 21.61 27.39
N LYS A 338 9.32 21.46 27.84
CA LYS A 338 8.28 20.68 27.11
C LYS A 338 7.62 21.44 25.97
N ILE A 339 7.66 22.78 25.97
CA ILE A 339 7.02 23.63 24.95
C ILE A 339 7.61 23.44 23.54
N GLN A 340 8.90 23.13 23.41
CA GLN A 340 9.56 23.13 22.09
C GLN A 340 9.24 21.87 21.27
N VAL A 341 9.10 20.71 21.94
CA VAL A 341 8.62 19.46 21.33
C VAL A 341 7.10 19.47 21.14
N GLN A 342 6.35 20.08 22.07
CA GLN A 342 4.90 20.26 21.92
C GLN A 342 4.51 21.23 20.80
N LYS A 343 5.36 22.22 20.46
CA LYS A 343 5.07 23.19 19.38
C LYS A 343 4.98 22.54 17.99
N LEU A 344 5.83 21.55 17.69
CA LEU A 344 5.80 20.81 16.43
C LEU A 344 4.58 19.89 16.32
N ASN A 345 4.22 19.22 17.43
CA ASN A 345 3.01 18.40 17.51
C ASN A 345 1.72 19.23 17.49
N LEU A 346 1.74 20.44 18.07
CA LEU A 346 0.61 21.37 18.02
C LEU A 346 0.36 21.90 16.61
N MET A 347 1.40 22.13 15.79
CA MET A 347 1.23 22.60 14.41
C MET A 347 0.61 21.53 13.49
N SER A 348 1.02 20.26 13.63
CA SER A 348 0.38 19.17 12.88
C SER A 348 -1.05 18.95 13.38
N PHE A 349 -1.28 19.02 14.70
CA PHE A 349 -2.60 18.93 15.31
C PHE A 349 -3.54 20.05 14.83
N THR A 350 -3.09 21.31 14.78
CA THR A 350 -3.90 22.44 14.28
C THR A 350 -4.22 22.30 12.81
N ASN A 351 -3.26 21.92 11.95
CA ASN A 351 -3.51 21.73 10.52
C ASN A 351 -4.52 20.60 10.25
N THR A 352 -4.59 19.64 11.16
CA THR A 352 -5.42 18.44 10.97
C THR A 352 -6.82 18.59 11.59
N VAL A 353 -6.94 19.30 12.71
CA VAL A 353 -8.23 19.77 13.26
C VAL A 353 -8.89 20.77 12.31
N VAL A 354 -8.11 21.64 11.65
CA VAL A 354 -8.61 22.54 10.60
C VAL A 354 -9.16 21.74 9.41
N LYS A 355 -8.47 20.68 8.96
CA LYS A 355 -8.99 19.78 7.91
C LYS A 355 -10.27 19.04 8.31
N TYR A 356 -10.37 18.58 9.57
CA TYR A 356 -11.59 17.96 10.11
C TYR A 356 -12.77 18.93 10.04
N TYR A 357 -12.61 20.15 10.58
CA TYR A 357 -13.70 21.14 10.55
C TYR A 357 -14.00 21.67 9.16
N GLN A 358 -13.02 21.79 8.26
CA GLN A 358 -13.26 22.09 6.85
C GLN A 358 -14.11 21.01 6.17
N ASN A 359 -13.86 19.73 6.44
CA ASN A 359 -14.65 18.63 5.90
C ASN A 359 -16.05 18.56 6.52
N VAL A 360 -16.18 18.78 7.82
CA VAL A 360 -17.49 18.87 8.49
C VAL A 360 -18.30 20.03 7.89
N LEU A 361 -17.69 21.22 7.71
CA LEU A 361 -18.35 22.38 7.11
C LEU A 361 -18.75 22.14 5.65
N TYR A 362 -17.90 21.47 4.85
CA TYR A 362 -18.22 21.10 3.46
C TYR A 362 -19.37 20.09 3.36
N THR A 363 -19.51 19.22 4.35
CA THR A 363 -20.57 18.20 4.38
C THR A 363 -21.91 18.81 4.81
N TYR A 364 -21.89 19.77 5.74
CA TYR A 364 -23.09 20.45 6.23
C TYR A 364 -23.55 21.62 5.35
N SER A 365 -22.67 22.23 4.53
CA SER A 365 -23.08 23.26 3.55
C SER A 365 -23.81 22.71 2.32
N LYS A 366 -23.96 21.38 2.20
CA LYS A 366 -24.78 20.70 1.18
C LYS A 366 -26.15 20.24 1.70
N LEU A 367 -26.46 20.52 2.97
CA LEU A 367 -27.71 20.13 3.64
C LEU A 367 -28.60 21.33 4.00
N GLU A 368 -28.19 22.55 3.63
CA GLU A 368 -29.03 23.74 3.49
C GLU A 368 -29.15 24.07 2.00
#